data_AF-A0A3D4FLX2-F1
#
_entry.id   AF-A0A3D4FLX2-F1
#
_cell.length_a   1.000
_cell.length_b   1.000
_cell.length_c   1.000
_cell.angle_alpha   90.00
_cell.angle_beta   90.00
_cell.angle_gamma   90.00
#
_symmetry.space_group_name_H-M   'P 1'
#
loop_
_entity.id
_entity.type
_entity.pdbx_description
1 polymer ?
#
loop_
_entity_poly.entity_id
_entity_poly.type
_entity_poly.pdbx_seq_one_letter_code
_entity_poly.pdbx_strand_id
1 'polypeptide(L)'
;YEKASVIMGDEFIDGLGGGICQVSTTLYNAVLRSELEVVERKPHSLYITYVPLGQDATVNYGTTDLKFKNNLPYPIYIHGYTKNNNLSFDIYSN
;
A
#
# COMPACT_ATOMS: atom_id res chain seq x y z
N TYR A 1 -1.41 -19.77 2.04
CA TYR A 1 -0.53 -18.89 1.26
C TYR A 1 -0.78 -19.20 -0.20
N GLU A 2 -1.37 -18.26 -0.94
CA GLU A 2 -1.53 -18.38 -2.38
C GLU A 2 -0.35 -17.70 -3.10
N LYS A 3 0.07 -18.28 -4.22
CA LYS A 3 1.04 -17.66 -5.11
C LYS A 3 0.36 -16.49 -5.81
N ALA A 4 0.97 -15.32 -5.80
CA ALA A 4 0.53 -14.23 -6.65
C ALA A 4 1.76 -13.44 -7.13
N SER A 5 1.62 -12.75 -8.26
CA SER A 5 2.74 -12.10 -8.93
C SER A 5 3.42 -11.07 -8.03
N VAL A 6 4.73 -11.22 -7.85
CA VAL A 6 5.62 -10.31 -7.13
C VAL A 6 6.61 -9.76 -8.14
N ILE A 7 6.93 -8.47 -8.07
CA ILE A 7 7.98 -7.88 -8.92
C ILE A 7 9.31 -8.05 -8.20
N MET A 8 10.26 -8.77 -8.81
CA MET A 8 11.65 -8.84 -8.35
C MET A 8 12.59 -8.37 -9.46
N GLY A 9 13.28 -7.26 -9.22
CA GLY A 9 14.05 -6.59 -10.28
C GLY A 9 13.11 -5.98 -11.32
N ASP A 10 13.26 -6.41 -12.58
CA ASP A 10 12.45 -5.98 -13.73
C ASP A 10 11.56 -7.12 -14.26
N GLU A 11 11.28 -8.14 -13.46
CA GLU A 11 10.44 -9.28 -13.85
C GLU A 11 9.31 -9.53 -12.84
N PHE A 12 8.16 -9.96 -13.38
CA PHE A 12 7.07 -10.52 -12.60
C PHE A 12 7.37 -12.00 -12.33
N ILE A 13 7.57 -12.34 -11.06
CA ILE A 13 7.78 -13.72 -10.62
C ILE A 13 6.64 -14.20 -9.73
N ASP A 14 6.33 -15.49 -9.75
CA ASP A 14 5.40 -16.09 -8.80
C ASP A 14 6.09 -16.25 -7.44
N GLY A 15 5.84 -15.31 -6.53
CA GLY A 15 6.42 -15.28 -5.20
C GLY A 15 5.42 -15.59 -4.09
N LEU A 16 5.95 -15.95 -2.91
CA LEU A 16 5.21 -15.88 -1.66
C LEU A 16 5.00 -14.39 -1.32
N GLY A 17 3.76 -13.93 -1.22
CA GLY A 17 3.43 -12.54 -0.86
C GLY A 17 2.66 -11.74 -1.93
N GLY A 18 2.23 -12.36 -3.01
CA GLY A 18 1.40 -11.63 -3.97
C GLY A 18 0.10 -11.13 -3.32
N GLY A 19 -0.20 -9.86 -3.59
CA GLY A 19 -1.26 -9.10 -2.93
C GLY A 19 -0.75 -8.13 -1.84
N ILE A 20 0.44 -8.33 -1.24
CA ILE A 20 0.92 -7.41 -0.19
C ILE A 20 1.16 -5.99 -0.72
N CYS A 21 1.70 -5.87 -1.94
CA CYS A 21 1.87 -4.58 -2.59
C CYS A 21 0.54 -3.93 -2.98
N GLN A 22 -0.52 -4.72 -3.21
CA GLN A 22 -1.86 -4.17 -3.38
C GLN A 22 -2.38 -3.64 -2.04
N VAL A 23 -2.12 -4.32 -0.93
CA VAL A 23 -2.47 -3.82 0.42
C VAL A 23 -1.79 -2.50 0.74
N SER A 24 -0.47 -2.41 0.57
CA SER A 24 0.27 -1.17 0.80
C SER A 24 -0.16 -0.06 -0.17
N THR A 25 -0.42 -0.38 -1.44
CA THR A 25 -0.92 0.58 -2.42
C THR A 25 -2.31 1.11 -2.02
N THR A 26 -3.25 0.26 -1.63
CA THR A 26 -4.59 0.71 -1.21
C THR A 26 -4.51 1.57 0.06
N LEU A 27 -3.72 1.15 1.05
CA LEU A 27 -3.52 1.93 2.28
C LEU A 27 -2.85 3.28 1.99
N TYR A 28 -1.82 3.30 1.15
CA TYR A 28 -1.14 4.54 0.74
C TYR A 28 -2.12 5.55 0.12
N ASN A 29 -3.03 5.09 -0.73
CA ASN A 29 -4.06 5.97 -1.30
C ASN A 29 -5.04 6.52 -0.26
N ALA A 30 -5.40 5.72 0.75
CA ALA A 30 -6.21 6.21 1.87
C ALA A 30 -5.44 7.26 2.70
N VAL A 31 -4.15 7.01 2.99
CA VAL A 31 -3.25 7.94 3.70
C VAL A 31 -3.12 9.26 2.94
N LEU A 32 -2.87 9.21 1.61
CA LEU A 32 -2.80 10.39 0.75
C LEU A 32 -4.09 11.23 0.81
N ARG A 33 -5.25 10.58 0.72
CA ARG A 33 -6.56 11.25 0.76
C ARG A 33 -6.90 11.82 2.14
N SER A 34 -6.24 11.32 3.19
CA SER A 34 -6.43 11.76 4.57
C SER A 34 -5.44 12.87 4.97
N GLU A 35 -4.60 13.34 4.03
CA GLU A 35 -3.58 14.37 4.26
C GLU A 35 -2.60 14.06 5.39
N LEU A 36 -2.41 12.76 5.68
CA LEU A 36 -1.41 12.31 6.63
C LEU A 36 -0.01 12.41 6.02
N GLU A 37 0.98 12.73 6.86
CA GLU A 37 2.37 12.87 6.44
C GLU A 37 2.94 11.51 6.00
N VAL A 38 3.29 11.37 4.73
CA VAL A 38 3.98 10.19 4.19
C VAL A 38 5.48 10.33 4.45
N VAL A 39 6.02 9.49 5.33
CA VAL A 39 7.42 9.53 5.77
C VAL A 39 8.32 8.69 4.86
N GLU A 40 7.83 7.53 4.41
CA GLU A 40 8.55 6.65 3.50
C GLU A 40 7.57 6.06 2.49
N ARG A 41 7.90 6.18 1.21
CA ARG A 41 7.18 5.52 0.12
C ARG A 41 8.15 5.23 -1.02
N LYS A 42 8.06 4.03 -1.57
CA LYS A 42 8.77 3.64 -2.79
C LYS A 42 7.78 3.10 -3.83
N PRO A 43 7.84 3.56 -5.10
CA PRO A 43 7.11 2.93 -6.18
C PRO A 43 7.71 1.56 -6.54
N HIS A 44 6.95 0.78 -7.30
CA HIS A 44 7.48 -0.38 -8.02
C HIS A 44 8.55 0.09 -9.02
N SER A 45 9.53 -0.79 -9.30
CA SER A 45 10.53 -0.58 -10.36
C SER A 45 9.88 -0.50 -11.74
N LEU A 46 8.79 -1.26 -11.93
CA LEU A 46 8.01 -1.30 -13.16
C LEU A 46 6.68 -0.58 -13.01
N TYR A 47 6.16 -0.08 -14.14
CA TYR A 47 4.81 0.43 -14.22
C TYR A 47 3.79 -0.68 -13.91
N ILE A 48 2.84 -0.38 -13.02
CA ILE A 48 1.73 -1.26 -12.68
C ILE A 48 0.41 -0.69 -13.19
N THR A 49 -0.47 -1.55 -13.69
CA THR A 49 -1.68 -1.14 -14.42
C THR A 49 -2.92 -0.93 -13.54
N TYR A 50 -2.89 -1.43 -12.29
CA TYR A 50 -4.07 -1.43 -11.42
C TYR A 50 -4.23 -0.14 -10.57
N VAL A 51 -3.32 0.82 -10.69
CA VAL A 51 -3.39 2.11 -9.97
C VAL A 51 -2.80 3.23 -10.84
N PRO A 52 -3.26 4.48 -10.74
CA PRO A 52 -2.66 5.60 -11.47
C PRO A 52 -1.18 5.83 -11.16
N LEU A 53 -0.48 6.52 -12.06
CA LEU A 53 0.92 6.89 -11.86
C LEU A 53 1.10 7.70 -10.57
N GLY A 54 2.13 7.33 -9.81
CA GLY A 54 2.47 7.99 -8.53
C GLY A 54 1.63 7.54 -7.34
N GLN A 55 0.62 6.69 -7.54
CA GLN A 55 -0.29 6.22 -6.49
C GLN A 55 0.04 4.81 -6.00
N ASP A 56 1.14 4.22 -6.44
CA ASP A 56 1.58 2.90 -5.99
C ASP A 56 2.52 2.96 -4.78
N ALA A 57 2.54 1.91 -3.97
CA ALA A 57 3.51 1.77 -2.88
C ALA A 57 3.93 0.31 -2.75
N THR A 58 5.22 0.03 -2.94
CA THR A 58 5.81 -1.30 -2.76
C THR A 58 6.25 -1.48 -1.31
N VAL A 59 6.11 -2.71 -0.81
CA VAL A 59 6.73 -3.15 0.45
C VAL A 59 7.50 -4.43 0.20
N ASN A 60 8.65 -4.56 0.85
CA ASN A 60 9.47 -5.76 0.84
C ASN A 60 10.09 -5.93 2.23
N TYR A 61 9.79 -7.06 2.87
CA TYR A 61 10.19 -7.33 4.24
C TYR A 61 11.70 -7.13 4.44
N GLY A 62 12.07 -6.32 5.43
CA GLY A 62 13.46 -6.03 5.77
C GLY A 62 14.17 -5.00 4.88
N THR A 63 13.55 -4.48 3.81
CA THR A 63 14.22 -3.52 2.90
C THR A 63 13.41 -2.31 2.49
N THR A 64 12.11 -2.44 2.25
CA THR A 64 11.24 -1.36 1.76
C THR A 64 9.94 -1.38 2.53
N ASP A 65 9.54 -0.22 3.06
CA ASP A 65 8.31 -0.10 3.85
C ASP A 65 7.47 1.10 3.39
N LEU A 66 6.19 1.09 3.77
CA LEU A 66 5.33 2.26 3.69
C LEU A 66 5.22 2.85 5.09
N LYS A 67 5.76 4.04 5.31
CA LYS A 67 5.68 4.75 6.60
C LYS A 67 4.91 6.04 6.44
N PHE A 68 3.99 6.28 7.35
CA PHE A 68 3.26 7.53 7.47
C PHE A 68 3.12 7.88 8.94
N LYS A 69 2.84 9.15 9.20
CA LYS A 69 2.76 9.71 10.55
C LYS A 69 1.42 10.39 10.73
N ASN A 70 0.81 10.13 11.88
CA ASN A 70 -0.29 10.95 12.35
C ASN A 70 0.26 12.32 12.77
N ASN A 71 0.14 13.31 11.90
CA ASN A 71 0.52 14.71 12.12
C ASN A 71 -0.62 15.57 12.69
N LEU A 72 -1.73 14.95 13.11
CA LEU A 72 -2.89 15.63 13.67
C LEU A 72 -2.82 15.68 15.21
N PRO A 73 -3.48 16.66 15.87
CA PRO A 73 -3.47 16.78 17.33
C PRO A 73 -4.37 15.75 18.05
N TYR A 74 -5.02 14.86 17.30
CA TYR A 74 -5.95 13.83 17.78
C TYR A 74 -5.61 12.45 17.20
N PRO A 75 -6.06 11.35 17.83
CA PRO A 75 -5.83 10.01 17.31
C PRO A 75 -6.56 9.79 15.98
N ILE A 76 -6.03 8.84 15.20
CA ILE A 76 -6.68 8.32 14.00
C ILE A 76 -7.12 6.86 14.22
N TYR A 77 -8.19 6.47 13.56
CA TYR A 77 -8.63 5.08 13.49
C TYR A 77 -8.55 4.60 12.04
N ILE A 78 -7.87 3.48 11.82
CA ILE A 78 -7.70 2.87 10.49
C ILE A 78 -8.51 1.57 10.47
N HIS A 79 -9.44 1.49 9.53
CA HIS A 79 -10.28 0.31 9.32
C HIS A 79 -10.01 -0.28 7.95
N GLY A 80 -9.34 -1.44 7.93
CA GLY A 80 -9.12 -2.22 6.71
C GLY A 80 -10.11 -3.38 6.62
N TYR A 81 -10.76 -3.55 5.47
CA TYR A 81 -11.70 -4.64 5.25
C TYR A 81 -11.70 -5.13 3.81
N THR A 82 -12.21 -6.34 3.59
CA THR A 82 -12.42 -6.91 2.26
C THR A 82 -13.90 -7.21 2.03
N LYS A 83 -14.40 -6.91 0.84
CA LYS A 83 -15.77 -7.24 0.42
C LYS A 83 -15.78 -7.54 -1.07
N ASN A 84 -16.35 -8.66 -1.48
CA ASN A 84 -16.44 -9.07 -2.88
C ASN A 84 -15.09 -8.94 -3.63
N ASN A 85 -14.02 -9.50 -3.05
CA ASN A 85 -12.65 -9.42 -3.56
C ASN A 85 -12.08 -8.00 -3.75
N ASN A 86 -12.68 -6.99 -3.14
CA ASN A 86 -12.14 -5.63 -3.08
C ASN A 86 -11.59 -5.36 -1.68
N LEU A 87 -10.35 -4.88 -1.61
CA LEU A 87 -9.72 -4.38 -0.40
C LEU A 87 -10.01 -2.88 -0.25
N SER A 88 -10.36 -2.43 0.94
CA SER A 88 -10.62 -1.02 1.23
C SER A 88 -10.03 -0.63 2.58
N PHE A 89 -9.65 0.64 2.70
CA PHE A 89 -9.21 1.26 3.94
C PHE A 89 -9.98 2.55 4.16
N ASP A 90 -10.59 2.68 5.32
CA ASP A 90 -11.14 3.93 5.81
C ASP A 90 -10.21 4.49 6.90
N ILE A 91 -9.98 5.80 6.88
CA ILE A 91 -9.23 6.51 7.91
C ILE A 91 -10.15 7.57 8.52
N TYR A 92 -10.33 7.51 9.83
CA TYR A 92 -11.20 8.40 10.59
C TYR A 92 -10.38 9.25 11.56
N SER A 93 -10.83 10.48 11.77
CA SER A 93 -10.31 11.39 12.78
C SER A 93 -11.42 12.29 13.36
N ASN A 94 -11.13 12.97 14.49
CA ASN A 94 -12.08 13.82 15.22
C ASN A 94 -12.19 15.25 14.67
#